data_AF-A0A2V8G403-F1
#
_entry.id   AF-A0A2V8G403-F1
#
_cell.length_a   1.000
_cell.length_b   1.000
_cell.length_c   1.000
_cell.angle_alpha   90.00
_cell.angle_beta   90.00
_cell.angle_gamma   90.00
#
_symmetry.space_group_name_H-M   'P 1'
#
loop_
_entity.id
_entity.type
_entity.pdbx_description
1 polymer ?
#
loop_
_entity_poly.entity_id
_entity_poly.type
_entity_poly.pdbx_seq_one_letter_code
_entity_poly.pdbx_strand_id
1 'polypeptide(L)' 'MPIAATNLTDRVLATIDAAAAEIVAFTSELIRIPTINPPGERYPECAEAIGRRLKACGFDVAYHPAEGRPEHTASHPRV' A
#
# COMPACT_ATOMS: atom_id res chain seq x y z
N MET A 1 37.97 0.67 21.42
CA MET A 1 37.28 1.41 20.33
C MET A 1 35.79 1.35 20.62
N PRO A 2 35.14 2.43 21.07
CA PRO A 2 33.69 2.38 21.24
C PRO A 2 33.07 2.37 19.84
N ILE A 3 32.28 1.34 19.55
CA ILE A 3 31.43 1.29 18.37
C ILE A 3 30.49 2.49 18.50
N ALA A 4 30.63 3.50 17.65
CA ALA A 4 29.73 4.64 17.65
C ALA A 4 28.31 4.13 17.51
N ALA A 5 27.42 4.51 18.42
CA ALA A 5 26.00 4.19 18.32
C ALA A 5 25.51 4.69 16.95
N THR A 6 25.14 3.75 16.08
CA THR A 6 24.56 4.03 14.76
C THR A 6 23.41 5.02 14.96
N ASN A 7 23.52 6.19 14.35
CA ASN A 7 22.53 7.24 14.54
C ASN A 7 21.16 6.76 14.03
N LEU A 8 20.07 7.42 14.43
CA LEU A 8 18.73 6.98 14.06
C LEU A 8 18.56 6.81 12.55
N THR A 9 19.10 7.75 11.76
CA THR A 9 19.04 7.73 10.30
C THR A 9 19.67 6.47 9.73
N ASP A 10 20.89 6.13 10.17
CA ASP A 10 21.61 4.94 9.69
C ASP A 10 20.83 3.65 10.01
N ARG A 11 20.17 3.58 11.16
CA ARG A 11 19.32 2.42 11.51
C ARG A 11 18.07 2.33 10.64
N VAL A 12 17.45 3.47 10.33
CA VAL A 12 16.29 3.52 9.43
C VAL A 12 16.70 3.07 8.02
N LEU A 13 17.82 3.57 7.51
CA LEU A 13 18.33 3.19 6.19
C LEU A 13 18.65 1.69 6.13
N ALA A 14 19.35 1.14 7.13
CA ALA A 14 19.62 -0.30 7.20
C ALA A 14 18.33 -1.15 7.26
N THR A 15 17.28 -0.65 7.91
CA THR A 15 15.97 -1.32 7.94
C THR A 15 15.28 -1.28 6.58
N ILE A 16 15.37 -0.17 5.86
CA ILE A 16 14.85 -0.04 4.49
C ILE A 16 15.59 -0.98 3.54
N ASP A 17 16.92 -1.05 3.63
CA ASP A 17 17.73 -1.96 2.80
C ASP A 17 17.36 -3.42 3.06
N ALA A 18 17.16 -3.80 4.33
CA ALA A 18 16.70 -5.14 4.70
C ALA A 18 15.28 -5.45 4.20
N ALA A 19 14.43 -4.43 4.08
CA ALA A 19 13.06 -4.54 3.57
C ALA A 19 12.95 -4.44 2.04
N ALA A 20 14.04 -4.24 1.30
CA ALA A 20 13.98 -3.96 -0.14
C ALA A 20 13.20 -5.04 -0.93
N ALA A 21 13.41 -6.32 -0.61
CA ALA A 21 12.71 -7.42 -1.28
C ALA A 21 11.19 -7.38 -1.06
N GLU A 22 10.73 -7.10 0.18
CA GLU A 22 9.30 -7.01 0.47
C GLU A 22 8.66 -5.76 -0.14
N ILE A 23 9.37 -4.63 -0.16
CA ILE A 23 8.92 -3.38 -0.79
C ILE A 23 8.72 -3.61 -2.29
N VAL A 24 9.68 -4.23 -2.96
CA VAL A 24 9.60 -4.56 -4.39
C VAL A 24 8.46 -5.54 -4.66
N ALA A 25 8.30 -6.57 -3.83
CA ALA A 25 7.22 -7.55 -3.99
C ALA A 25 5.84 -6.89 -3.88
N PHE A 26 5.62 -6.08 -2.85
CA PHE A 26 4.37 -5.35 -2.66
C PHE A 26 4.11 -4.33 -3.76
N THR A 27 5.12 -3.57 -4.17
CA THR A 27 5.01 -2.63 -5.31
C THR A 27 4.63 -3.36 -6.59
N SER A 28 5.23 -4.54 -6.82
CA SER A 28 4.92 -5.37 -7.98
C SER A 28 3.52 -5.97 -7.93
N GLU A 29 2.99 -6.31 -6.74
CA GLU A 29 1.59 -6.71 -6.54
C GLU A 29 0.65 -5.57 -6.98
N LEU A 30 0.89 -4.35 -6.48
CA LEU A 30 0.09 -3.17 -6.82
C LEU A 30 0.10 -2.87 -8.33
N ILE A 31 1.26 -2.92 -8.98
CA ILE A 31 1.38 -2.67 -10.43
C ILE A 31 0.60 -3.70 -11.27
N ARG A 32 0.49 -4.95 -10.80
CA ARG A 32 -0.25 -6.01 -11.50
C ARG A 32 -1.76 -5.85 -11.41
N ILE A 33 -2.26 -5.04 -10.47
CA ILE A 33 -3.67 -4.70 -10.36
C ILE A 33 -3.91 -3.52 -11.32
N PRO A 34 -4.65 -3.69 -12.42
CA PRO A 34 -4.86 -2.66 -13.42
C PRO A 34 -5.88 -1.65 -12.88
N THR A 35 -5.40 -0.76 -12.01
CA THR A 35 -6.16 0.38 -11.48
C THR A 35 -6.31 1.47 -12.53
N ILE A 36 -6.93 1.13 -13.66
CA ILE A 36 -7.06 2.04 -14.81
C ILE A 36 -7.89 3.24 -14.39
N ASN A 37 -7.26 4.42 -14.41
CA ASN A 37 -7.85 5.68 -14.03
C ASN A 37 -7.94 6.62 -15.24
N PRO A 38 -9.13 7.07 -15.69
CA PRO A 38 -10.50 6.52 -15.57
C PRO A 38 -10.76 5.33 -16.52
N PRO A 39 -11.78 4.47 -16.29
CA PRO A 39 -12.97 4.67 -15.43
C PRO A 39 -12.83 4.31 -13.95
N GLY A 40 -11.80 3.56 -13.54
CA GLY A 40 -11.60 3.07 -12.16
C GLY A 40 -11.73 1.55 -12.06
N GLU A 41 -11.00 0.81 -12.89
CA GLU A 41 -11.03 -0.65 -12.92
C GLU A 41 -10.28 -1.24 -11.71
N ARG A 42 -10.81 -2.29 -11.08
CA ARG A 42 -10.16 -3.04 -9.98
C ARG A 42 -9.64 -2.19 -8.79
N TYR A 43 -10.23 -1.02 -8.55
CA TYR A 43 -9.94 -0.20 -7.37
C TYR A 43 -10.16 -0.95 -6.04
N PRO A 44 -11.25 -1.74 -5.84
CA PRO A 44 -11.43 -2.50 -4.61
C PRO A 44 -10.32 -3.50 -4.35
N GLU A 45 -9.84 -4.17 -5.39
CA GLU A 45 -8.77 -5.16 -5.23
C GLU A 45 -7.44 -4.50 -4.83
N CYS A 46 -7.14 -3.32 -5.40
CA CYS A 46 -5.97 -2.55 -5.00
C CYS A 46 -6.09 -2.04 -3.56
N ALA A 47 -7.26 -1.52 -3.17
CA ALA A 47 -7.54 -1.11 -1.80
C ALA A 47 -7.38 -2.30 -0.84
N GLU A 48 -7.88 -3.48 -1.19
CA GLU A 48 -7.72 -4.71 -0.41
C GLU A 48 -6.25 -5.12 -0.25
N ALA A 49 -5.45 -5.06 -1.31
CA ALA A 49 -4.01 -5.34 -1.24
C ALA A 49 -3.29 -4.39 -0.27
N ILE A 50 -3.59 -3.09 -0.34
CA ILE A 50 -3.06 -2.08 0.58
C ILE A 50 -3.51 -2.38 2.02
N GLY A 51 -4.79 -2.66 2.21
CA GLY A 51 -5.34 -2.94 3.54
C GLY A 51 -4.77 -4.21 4.17
N ARG A 52 -4.51 -5.27 3.39
CA ARG A 52 -3.78 -6.46 3.90
C ARG A 52 -2.40 -6.09 4.42
N ARG A 53 -1.63 -5.28 3.69
CA ARG A 53 -0.30 -4.82 4.13
C ARG A 53 -0.37 -3.94 5.37
N LEU A 54 -1.32 -3.02 5.43
CA LEU A 54 -1.54 -2.18 6.61
C LEU A 54 -1.93 -3.01 7.85
N LYS A 55 -2.84 -3.97 7.72
CA LYS A 55 -3.19 -4.90 8.80
C LYS A 55 -1.99 -5.71 9.28
N ALA A 56 -1.15 -6.20 8.37
CA ALA A 56 0.07 -6.91 8.72
C ALA A 56 1.07 -6.04 9.51
N CYS A 57 1.04 -4.72 9.29
CA CYS A 57 1.80 -3.74 10.07
C CYS A 57 1.10 -3.30 11.37
N GLY A 58 -0.04 -3.92 11.74
CA GLY A 58 -0.76 -3.64 12.99
C GLY A 58 -1.71 -2.44 12.94
N PHE A 59 -2.05 -1.94 11.76
CA PHE A 59 -3.03 -0.85 11.61
C PHE A 59 -4.46 -1.38 11.59
N ASP A 60 -5.37 -0.60 12.18
CA ASP A 60 -6.79 -0.72 11.91
C ASP A 60 -7.10 -0.21 10.49
N VAL A 61 -7.92 -0.95 9.75
CA VAL A 61 -8.24 -0.64 8.35
C VAL A 61 -9.74 -0.67 8.14
N ALA A 62 -10.26 0.40 7.56
CA ALA A 62 -11.63 0.53 7.08
C ALA A 62 -11.64 0.91 5.60
N TYR A 63 -12.68 0.50 4.88
CA TYR A 63 -12.90 0.76 3.46
C TYR A 63 -14.12 1.67 3.33
N HIS A 64 -13.99 2.77 2.59
CA HIS A 64 -15.01 3.80 2.52
C HIS A 64 -15.45 4.03 1.08
N PRO A 65 -16.62 3.49 0.68
CA PRO A 65 -17.17 3.74 -0.64
C PRO A 65 -17.35 5.25 -0.88
N ALA A 66 -17.04 5.70 -2.10
CA ALA A 66 -17.24 7.08 -2.51
C ALA A 66 -18.73 7.36 -2.84
N GLU A 67 -19.60 7.19 -1.85
CA GLU A 67 -21.05 7.34 -2.00
C GLU A 67 -21.45 8.70 -2.58
N GLY A 68 -22.47 8.71 -3.44
CA GLY A 68 -23.00 9.93 -4.08
C GLY A 68 -22.11 10.52 -5.19
N ARG A 69 -20.93 9.96 -5.45
CA ARG A 69 -20.05 10.39 -6.54
C ARG A 69 -20.51 9.78 -7.88
N PRO A 70 -20.71 10.57 -8.96
CA PRO A 70 -21.11 10.06 -10.27
C PRO A 70 -20.20 8.95 -10.82
N GLU A 71 -18.91 9.00 -10.47
CA GLU A 71 -17.90 8.04 -10.87
C GLU A 71 -17.87 6.74 -10.03
N HIS A 72 -18.63 6.68 -8.92
CA HIS A 72 -18.86 5.46 -8.15
C HIS A 72 -20.09 4.75 -8.72
N THR A 73 -19.86 3.71 -9.50
CA THR A 73 -20.94 2.93 -10.13
C THR A 73 -20.82 1.46 -9.73
N ALA A 74 -21.88 0.67 -9.90
CA ALA A 74 -21.82 -0.77 -9.64
C ALA A 74 -20.73 -1.49 -10.46
N SER A 75 -20.49 -1.03 -11.69
CA SER A 75 -19.45 -1.58 -12.58
C SER A 75 -18.05 -1.01 -12.31
N HIS A 76 -17.95 0.17 -11.69
CA HIS A 76 -16.69 0.82 -11.32
C HIS A 76 -16.78 1.34 -9.87
N PRO A 77 -16.77 0.44 -8.88
CA PRO A 77 -16.85 0.83 -7.49
C PRO A 77 -15.58 1.57 -7.07
N ARG A 78 -15.76 2.71 -6.40
CA ARG A 78 -14.69 3.48 -5.76
C ARG A 78 -14.78 3.31 -4.25
N VAL A 79 -13.70 2.84 -3.64
CA VAL A 79 -13.58 2.43 -2.23
C VAL A 79 -12.19 2.76 -1.69
#